data_AF-A0A7I7R7R7-F1
#
_entry.id   AF-A0A7I7R7R7-F1
#
_cell.length_a   1.000
_cell.length_b   1.000
_cell.length_c   1.000
_cell.angle_alpha   90.00
_cell.angle_beta   90.00
_cell.angle_gamma   90.00
#
_symmetry.space_group_name_H-M   'P 1'
#
loop_
_entity.id
_entity.type
_entity.pdbx_description
1 polymer ?
#
loop_
_entity_poly.entity_id
_entity_poly.type
_entity_poly.pdbx_seq_one_letter_code
_entity_poly.pdbx_strand_id
1 'polypeptide(L)'
;MKLILAALAVPAAVLLASPVHAGVDEFVDEINKQNIDIGMYNLQRYNLPLMGLESCNRLRGGMSYEQTLASYPSLFGDGASVIRIAQQTICPGTIK
;
A
#
# COMPACT_ATOMS: atom_id res chain seq x y z
N MET A 1 -22.57 -7.88 -53.03
CA MET A 1 -21.41 -8.71 -52.65
C MET A 1 -20.23 -7.77 -52.48
N LYS A 2 -19.46 -7.66 -51.39
CA LYS A 2 -19.24 -8.46 -50.18
C LYS A 2 -18.91 -7.47 -49.04
N LEU A 3 -19.53 -7.67 -47.88
CA LEU A 3 -19.12 -7.12 -46.59
C LEU A 3 -17.74 -7.70 -46.22
N ILE A 4 -16.79 -6.87 -45.78
CA ILE A 4 -15.74 -7.32 -44.86
C ILE A 4 -15.50 -6.19 -43.85
N LEU A 5 -16.12 -6.33 -42.68
CA LEU A 5 -15.62 -5.76 -41.44
C LEU A 5 -14.28 -6.42 -41.12
N ALA A 6 -13.21 -5.64 -41.03
CA ALA A 6 -11.96 -6.08 -40.43
C ALA A 6 -11.76 -5.27 -39.15
N ALA A 7 -12.41 -5.75 -38.08
CA ALA A 7 -12.05 -5.43 -36.71
C ALA A 7 -10.66 -6.01 -36.46
N LEU A 8 -9.65 -5.15 -36.29
CA LEU A 8 -8.37 -5.55 -35.72
C LEU A 8 -8.33 -5.04 -34.29
N ALA A 9 -8.48 -6.01 -33.41
CA ALA A 9 -8.40 -5.93 -31.97
C ALA A 9 -7.20 -5.10 -31.52
N VAL A 10 -7.48 -4.08 -30.71
CA VAL A 10 -6.46 -3.44 -29.88
C VAL A 10 -5.87 -4.53 -29.00
N PRO A 11 -4.55 -4.78 -29.04
CA PRO A 11 -3.94 -5.81 -28.22
C PRO A 11 -4.13 -5.42 -26.76
N ALA A 12 -4.94 -6.21 -26.05
CA ALA A 12 -5.13 -6.18 -24.61
C ALA A 12 -3.86 -6.68 -23.89
N ALA A 13 -2.73 -6.03 -24.15
CA ALA A 13 -1.43 -6.35 -23.56
C ALA A 13 -1.08 -5.41 -22.39
N VAL A 14 -2.09 -4.91 -21.68
CA VAL A 14 -1.91 -4.39 -20.31
C VAL A 14 -2.30 -5.50 -19.33
N LEU A 15 -1.73 -6.68 -19.53
CA LEU A 15 -1.82 -7.76 -18.57
C LEU A 15 -0.55 -7.72 -17.72
N LEU A 16 -0.74 -7.33 -16.47
CA LEU A 16 0.00 -7.85 -15.32
C LEU A 16 1.42 -7.31 -15.12
N ALA A 17 1.59 -5.99 -15.10
CA ALA A 17 2.52 -5.42 -14.13
C ALA A 17 1.82 -5.42 -12.77
N SER A 18 1.77 -6.56 -12.09
CA SER A 18 1.65 -6.56 -10.64
C SER A 18 2.76 -5.62 -10.13
N PRO A 19 2.49 -4.65 -9.24
CA PRO A 19 3.54 -3.80 -8.70
C PRO A 19 4.46 -4.69 -7.84
N VAL A 20 5.43 -5.30 -8.51
CA VAL A 20 6.51 -6.06 -7.92
C VAL A 20 7.39 -5.02 -7.25
N HIS A 21 7.30 -4.96 -5.92
CA HIS A 21 8.27 -4.33 -5.02
C HIS A 21 8.42 -2.80 -5.02
N ALA A 22 7.64 -2.02 -5.77
CA ALA A 22 7.50 -0.60 -5.45
C ALA A 22 6.94 -0.40 -4.02
N GLY A 23 6.04 -1.29 -3.58
CA GLY A 23 5.23 -1.06 -2.38
C GLY A 23 5.98 -1.01 -1.03
N VAL A 24 6.82 -1.99 -0.71
CA VAL A 24 7.36 -2.13 0.67
C VAL A 24 8.68 -1.39 0.85
N ASP A 25 9.57 -1.39 -0.14
CA ASP A 25 10.85 -0.70 -0.05
C ASP A 25 10.65 0.83 -0.07
N GLU A 26 9.75 1.32 -0.92
CA GLU A 26 9.36 2.74 -0.96
C GLU A 26 8.62 3.18 0.31
N PHE A 27 7.83 2.27 0.90
CA PHE A 27 7.25 2.52 2.22
C PHE A 27 8.32 2.76 3.28
N VAL A 28 9.34 1.90 3.34
CA VAL A 28 10.45 2.05 4.30
C VAL A 28 11.24 3.32 4.01
N ASP A 29 11.51 3.63 2.74
CA ASP A 29 12.23 4.85 2.36
C ASP A 29 11.46 6.11 2.77
N GLU A 30 10.15 6.18 2.47
CA GLU A 30 9.33 7.34 2.81
C GLU A 30 9.14 7.52 4.32
N ILE A 31 9.04 6.44 5.10
CA ILE A 31 9.04 6.50 6.56
C ILE A 31 10.35 7.12 7.08
N ASN A 32 11.50 6.67 6.56
CA ASN A 32 12.81 7.17 6.98
C ASN A 32 13.01 8.63 6.55
N LYS A 33 12.66 8.97 5.31
CA LYS A 33 12.79 10.29 4.70
C LYS A 33 11.94 11.34 5.39
N GLN A 34 10.70 10.98 5.78
CA GLN A 34 9.80 11.88 6.51
C GLN A 34 10.06 11.86 8.03
N ASN A 35 11.01 11.06 8.51
CA ASN A 35 11.34 10.88 9.92
C ASN A 35 10.11 10.54 10.78
N ILE A 36 9.26 9.65 10.27
CA ILE A 36 8.01 9.27 10.96
C ILE A 36 8.35 8.54 12.26
N ASP A 37 7.71 8.96 13.35
CA ASP A 37 7.84 8.28 14.63
C ASP A 37 7.15 6.91 14.57
N ILE A 38 7.94 5.85 14.70
CA ILE A 38 7.44 4.46 14.78
C ILE A 38 7.56 3.89 16.20
N GLY A 39 7.79 4.75 17.19
CA GLY A 39 7.80 4.43 18.62
C GLY A 39 8.75 3.29 18.99
N MET A 40 8.29 2.44 19.93
CA MET A 40 9.04 1.28 20.42
C MET A 40 9.34 0.24 19.33
N TYR A 41 8.68 0.32 18.17
CA TYR A 41 8.93 -0.56 17.03
C TYR A 41 10.26 -0.25 16.32
N ASN A 42 10.83 0.94 16.53
CA ASN A 42 12.19 1.26 16.08
C ASN A 42 13.26 0.31 16.68
N LEU A 43 12.96 -0.34 17.81
CA LEU A 43 13.85 -1.34 18.42
C LEU A 43 14.00 -2.61 17.57
N GLN A 44 13.11 -2.82 16.58
CA GLN A 44 13.17 -3.92 15.63
C GLN A 44 12.89 -3.41 14.21
N ARG A 45 13.87 -2.69 13.63
CA ARG A 45 13.84 -2.12 12.27
C ARG A 45 13.32 -3.09 11.19
N TYR A 46 13.51 -4.40 11.36
CA TYR A 46 13.00 -5.45 10.46
C TYR A 46 11.48 -5.57 10.40
N ASN A 47 10.75 -5.06 11.39
CA ASN A 47 9.30 -5.20 11.45
C ASN A 47 8.56 -4.03 10.77
N LEU A 48 9.24 -2.95 10.40
CA LEU A 48 8.62 -1.81 9.75
C LEU A 48 7.84 -2.23 8.47
N PRO A 49 8.40 -3.01 7.54
CA PRO A 49 7.64 -3.61 6.43
C PRO A 49 6.33 -4.29 6.83
N LEU A 50 6.34 -5.03 7.95
CA LEU A 50 5.17 -5.77 8.42
C LEU A 50 4.06 -4.84 8.88
N MET A 51 4.39 -3.68 9.45
CA MET A 51 3.38 -2.68 9.87
C MET A 51 2.62 -2.11 8.68
N GLY A 52 3.34 -1.77 7.60
CA GLY A 52 2.72 -1.30 6.37
C GLY A 52 1.83 -2.37 5.74
N LEU A 53 2.32 -3.61 5.66
CA LEU A 53 1.55 -4.75 5.15
C LEU A 53 0.31 -5.05 5.99
N GLU A 54 0.42 -5.00 7.32
CA GLU A 54 -0.69 -5.26 8.24
C GLU A 54 -1.79 -4.20 8.11
N SER A 55 -1.39 -2.93 8.03
CA SER A 55 -2.30 -1.81 7.74
C SER A 55 -3.04 -2.03 6.43
N CYS A 56 -2.32 -2.41 5.37
CA CYS A 56 -2.91 -2.72 4.07
C CYS A 56 -3.84 -3.94 4.09
N ASN A 57 -3.53 -4.98 4.86
CA ASN A 57 -4.39 -6.15 5.00
C ASN A 57 -5.71 -5.81 5.68
N ARG A 58 -5.70 -4.96 6.72
CA ARG A 58 -6.91 -4.45 7.37
C ARG A 58 -7.79 -3.66 6.42
N LEU A 59 -7.18 -2.74 5.66
CA LEU A 59 -7.89 -1.91 4.68
C LEU A 59 -8.49 -2.74 3.54
N ARG A 60 -7.73 -3.70 2.99
CA ARG A 60 -8.23 -4.67 1.99
C ARG A 60 -9.30 -5.59 2.55
N GLY A 61 -9.22 -5.91 3.85
CA GLY A 61 -10.23 -6.65 4.60
C GLY A 61 -11.52 -5.89 4.90
N GLY A 62 -11.64 -4.64 4.43
CA GLY A 62 -12.86 -3.84 4.50
C GLY A 62 -12.91 -2.87 5.67
N MET A 63 -11.87 -2.78 6.51
CA MET A 63 -11.77 -1.72 7.52
C MET A 63 -11.64 -0.35 6.85
N SER A 64 -12.27 0.67 7.42
CA SER A 64 -12.00 2.05 7.04
C SER A 64 -10.61 2.50 7.53
N TYR A 65 -10.15 3.64 7.04
CA TYR A 65 -8.94 4.29 7.54
C TYR A 65 -9.01 4.51 9.06
N GLU A 66 -10.11 5.10 9.55
CA GLU A 66 -10.33 5.36 10.97
C GLU A 66 -10.34 4.08 11.82
N GLN A 67 -10.94 2.99 11.33
CA GLN A 67 -10.93 1.70 12.03
C GLN A 67 -9.53 1.08 12.08
N THR A 68 -8.77 1.23 10.99
CA THR A 68 -7.38 0.76 10.91
C THR A 68 -6.49 1.55 11.87
N LEU A 69 -6.67 2.87 11.92
CA LEU A 69 -5.96 3.76 12.84
C LEU A 69 -6.33 3.49 14.30
N ALA A 70 -7.61 3.31 14.62
CA ALA A 70 -8.04 2.97 15.97
C ALA A 70 -7.51 1.59 16.44
N SER A 71 -7.21 0.69 15.51
CA SER A 71 -6.59 -0.61 15.79
C SER A 71 -5.06 -0.55 15.88
N TYR A 72 -4.46 0.59 15.53
CA TYR A 72 -3.01 0.77 15.54
C TYR A 72 -2.52 0.94 16.98
N PRO A 73 -1.56 0.11 17.45
CA PRO A 73 -1.08 0.22 18.82
C PRO A 73 -0.39 1.56 19.11
N SER A 74 -0.85 2.26 20.15
CA SER A 74 -0.34 3.59 20.52
C SER A 74 1.16 3.63 20.85
N LEU A 75 1.74 2.50 21.24
CA LEU A 75 3.16 2.33 21.52
C LEU A 75 4.04 2.40 20.24
N PHE A 76 3.43 2.33 19.06
CA PHE A 76 4.11 2.26 17.77
C PHE A 76 4.15 3.61 17.04
N GLY A 77 3.98 4.71 17.78
CA GLY A 77 4.16 6.07 17.27
C GLY A 77 3.02 6.55 16.38
N ASP A 78 3.36 7.31 15.34
CA ASP A 78 2.45 7.96 14.42
C ASP A 78 1.83 6.97 13.42
N GLY A 79 0.82 6.25 13.90
CA GLY A 79 0.04 5.33 13.08
C GLY A 79 -0.67 5.97 11.90
N ALA A 80 -1.03 7.25 11.99
CA ALA A 80 -1.71 7.95 10.90
C ALA A 80 -0.78 8.10 9.69
N SER A 81 0.45 8.58 9.92
CA SER A 81 1.46 8.67 8.87
C SER A 81 1.85 7.30 8.33
N VAL A 82 2.01 6.29 9.19
CA VAL A 82 2.32 4.91 8.77
C VAL A 82 1.24 4.35 7.84
N ILE A 83 -0.03 4.43 8.24
CA ILE A 83 -1.14 3.91 7.44
C ILE A 83 -1.24 4.68 6.12
N ARG A 84 -1.14 6.01 6.14
CA ARG A 84 -1.18 6.85 4.93
C ARG A 84 -0.07 6.48 3.94
N ILE A 85 1.18 6.36 4.40
CA ILE A 85 2.31 6.02 3.53
C ILE A 85 2.14 4.60 2.99
N ALA A 86 1.65 3.65 3.80
CA ALA A 86 1.34 2.30 3.36
C ALA A 86 0.25 2.28 2.27
N GLN A 87 -0.77 3.12 2.38
CA GLN A 87 -1.75 3.30 1.30
C GLN A 87 -1.12 3.88 0.04
N GLN A 88 -0.23 4.85 0.16
CA GLN A 88 0.40 5.49 -1.00
C GLN A 88 1.38 4.57 -1.76
N THR A 89 1.98 3.61 -1.06
CA THR A 89 3.07 2.77 -1.58
C THR A 89 2.63 1.31 -1.75
N ILE A 90 2.28 0.61 -0.65
CA ILE A 90 1.95 -0.82 -0.61
C ILE A 90 0.55 -1.13 -1.16
N CYS A 91 -0.45 -0.30 -0.86
CA CYS A 91 -1.85 -0.58 -1.19
C CYS A 91 -2.66 0.62 -1.71
N PRO A 92 -2.26 1.26 -2.83
CA PRO A 92 -2.92 2.45 -3.39
C PRO A 92 -4.40 2.25 -3.72
N GLY A 93 -4.81 1.03 -4.08
CA GLY A 93 -6.22 0.71 -4.32
C GLY A 93 -7.12 0.77 -3.08
N THR A 94 -6.59 1.09 -1.89
CA THR A 94 -7.37 1.24 -0.65
C THR A 94 -7.67 2.70 -0.28
N ILE A 95 -7.16 3.66 -1.04
CA ILE A 95 -7.46 5.08 -0.87
C ILE A 95 -8.92 5.31 -1.32
N LYS A 96 -9.72 5.93 -0.46
CA LYS A 96 -11.14 6.24 -0.69
C LYS A 96 -11.41 7.71 -0.46
#